data_AF-A0A847SIU6-F1
#
_entry.id   AF-A0A847SIU6-F1
#
_cell.length_a   1.000
_cell.length_b   1.000
_cell.length_c   1.000
_cell.angle_alpha   90.00
_cell.angle_beta   90.00
_cell.angle_gamma   90.00
#
_symmetry.space_group_name_H-M   'P 1'
#
loop_
_entity.id
_entity.type
_entity.pdbx_description
1 polymer ?
#
loop_
_entity_poly.entity_id
_entity_poly.type
_entity_poly.pdbx_seq_one_letter_code
_entity_poly.pdbx_strand_id
1 'polypeptide(L)'
;MQRSLLLIPIFLFACRQIATKEEATTGQQPATTAQTTPKPVAFKLISGNTNSDTAVFEQAGITAGITNTGNGMQTIHITQQGKRLINYMRAIDSATTALPTPMLVITGTDTLVTFNMQQDNSFSFKIKNNRGVYMKSTHQADSIKKAPRF
;
A
#
# COMPACT_ATOMS: atom_id res chain seq x y z
N MET A 1 12.03 27.41 57.12
CA MET A 1 13.07 26.65 56.39
C MET A 1 12.95 26.99 54.92
N GLN A 2 14.04 27.48 54.33
CA GLN A 2 14.08 28.23 53.09
C GLN A 2 14.70 27.36 51.97
N ARG A 3 14.05 27.36 50.80
CA ARG A 3 14.57 27.14 49.43
C ARG A 3 15.50 25.96 49.14
N SER A 4 15.15 25.20 48.09
CA SER A 4 15.93 25.25 46.82
C SER A 4 15.18 24.55 45.68
N LEU A 5 14.69 25.36 44.74
CA LEU A 5 14.31 24.94 43.38
C LEU A 5 15.60 24.83 42.57
N LEU A 6 15.91 23.64 42.04
CA LEU A 6 16.98 23.44 41.08
C LEU A 6 16.48 23.81 39.68
N LEU A 7 16.92 24.98 39.21
CA LEU A 7 16.82 25.44 37.83
C LEU A 7 17.92 24.78 37.02
N ILE A 8 17.56 24.01 35.99
CA ILE A 8 18.50 23.48 34.99
C ILE A 8 18.63 24.53 33.86
N PRO A 9 19.84 25.03 33.56
CA PRO A 9 20.06 25.92 32.43
C PRO A 9 20.20 25.08 31.14
N ILE A 10 19.21 25.15 30.24
CA ILE A 10 19.34 24.56 28.91
C ILE A 10 19.91 25.62 27.97
N PHE A 11 21.08 25.26 27.44
CA PHE A 11 21.94 26.02 26.56
C PHE A 11 21.23 26.68 25.37
N LEU A 12 21.56 27.95 25.18
CA LEU A 12 21.31 28.77 24.00
C LEU A 12 22.04 28.17 22.78
N PHE A 13 21.34 27.44 21.92
CA PHE A 13 21.78 27.24 20.54
C PHE A 13 21.35 28.46 19.71
N ALA A 14 22.19 29.49 19.73
CA ALA A 14 22.15 30.56 18.75
C ALA A 14 22.58 29.99 17.38
N CYS A 15 21.62 29.50 16.58
CA CYS A 15 21.84 29.30 15.16
C CYS A 15 22.04 30.68 14.50
N ARG A 16 23.31 31.03 14.28
CA ARG A 16 23.68 32.07 13.30
C ARG A 16 23.33 31.54 11.90
N GLN A 17 22.14 31.89 11.42
CA GLN A 17 21.80 31.68 10.01
C GLN A 17 22.47 32.79 9.20
N ILE A 18 23.60 32.46 8.58
CA ILE A 18 24.25 33.33 7.60
C ILE A 18 23.34 33.36 6.37
N ALA A 19 22.71 34.51 6.15
CA ALA A 19 21.99 34.79 4.91
C ALA A 19 23.01 35.10 3.81
N THR A 20 23.45 34.07 3.09
CA THR A 20 24.16 34.25 1.81
C THR A 20 23.11 34.35 0.71
N LYS A 21 22.82 35.57 0.26
CA LYS A 21 22.19 35.82 -1.03
C LYS A 21 23.19 35.38 -2.11
N GLU A 22 22.94 34.25 -2.76
CA GLU A 22 23.49 33.98 -4.08
C GLU A 22 22.41 34.26 -5.12
N GLU A 23 22.56 35.42 -5.75
CA GLU A 23 21.96 35.77 -7.02
C GLU A 23 22.87 35.14 -8.09
N ALA A 24 22.38 34.10 -8.78
CA ALA A 24 23.02 33.58 -9.98
C ALA A 24 21.98 32.98 -10.94
N THR A 25 21.66 33.79 -11.96
CA THR A 25 21.69 33.41 -13.37
C THR A 25 20.84 32.22 -13.86
N THR A 26 19.72 32.59 -14.49
CA THR A 26 19.29 32.14 -15.83
C THR A 26 19.43 30.65 -16.20
N GLY A 27 18.28 30.00 -16.38
CA GLY A 27 18.12 28.95 -17.39
C GLY A 27 18.53 27.55 -16.97
N GLN A 28 17.77 26.91 -16.09
CA GLN A 28 17.73 25.45 -16.01
C GLN A 28 16.30 24.97 -16.20
N GLN A 29 16.09 24.37 -17.36
CA GLN A 29 14.99 23.50 -17.72
C GLN A 29 14.51 22.70 -16.50
N PRO A 30 13.20 22.64 -16.20
CA PRO A 30 12.73 21.83 -15.09
C PRO A 30 13.24 20.41 -15.31
N ALA A 31 14.09 19.95 -14.39
CA ALA A 31 14.47 18.55 -14.34
C ALA A 31 13.17 17.77 -14.20
N THR A 32 12.73 17.14 -15.28
CA THR A 32 11.76 16.06 -15.23
C THR A 32 12.39 15.00 -14.35
N THR A 33 12.06 15.04 -13.05
CA THR A 33 12.28 13.94 -12.13
C THR A 33 11.69 12.73 -12.82
N ALA A 34 12.55 11.77 -13.20
CA ALA A 34 12.09 10.51 -13.76
C ALA A 34 11.05 9.94 -12.79
N GLN A 35 9.79 9.88 -13.22
CA GLN A 35 8.77 9.17 -12.48
C GLN A 35 9.22 7.71 -12.44
N THR A 36 9.79 7.30 -11.32
CA THR A 36 10.08 5.90 -11.06
C THR A 36 8.74 5.20 -10.96
N THR A 37 8.39 4.44 -12.00
CA THR A 37 7.18 3.63 -11.97
C THR A 37 7.27 2.66 -10.78
N PRO A 38 6.29 2.67 -9.86
CA PRO A 38 6.29 1.77 -8.71
C PRO A 38 6.38 0.31 -9.18
N LYS A 39 7.38 -0.43 -8.70
CA LYS A 39 7.56 -1.84 -9.05
C LYS A 39 6.76 -2.72 -8.07
N PRO A 40 5.84 -3.59 -8.56
CA PRO A 40 5.19 -4.58 -7.70
C PRO A 40 6.20 -5.57 -7.11
N VAL A 41 6.03 -5.88 -5.83
CA VAL A 41 6.82 -6.89 -5.11
C VAL A 41 5.89 -7.98 -4.61
N ALA A 42 6.16 -9.23 -4.97
CA ALA A 42 5.36 -10.36 -4.49
C ALA A 42 5.49 -10.51 -2.97
N PHE A 43 4.42 -10.98 -2.33
CA PHE A 43 4.49 -11.40 -0.94
C PHE A 43 5.21 -12.75 -0.82
N LYS A 44 5.94 -12.93 0.27
CA LYS A 44 6.57 -14.21 0.61
C LYS A 44 5.55 -15.11 1.30
N LEU A 45 5.45 -16.38 0.89
CA LEU A 45 4.66 -17.37 1.61
C LEU A 45 5.33 -17.67 2.96
N ILE A 46 4.57 -17.57 4.05
CA ILE A 46 5.06 -17.84 5.43
C ILE A 46 4.36 -19.03 6.10
N SER A 47 3.17 -19.41 5.63
CA SER A 47 2.45 -20.60 6.11
C SER A 47 1.44 -21.10 5.07
N GLY A 48 1.14 -22.40 5.10
CA GLY A 48 0.21 -23.05 4.17
C GLY A 48 0.82 -23.34 2.80
N ASN A 49 -0.02 -23.42 1.77
CA ASN A 49 0.39 -23.70 0.39
C ASN A 49 -0.58 -23.04 -0.60
N THR A 50 -0.08 -22.52 -1.73
CA THR A 50 -0.91 -21.93 -2.79
C THR A 50 -1.85 -22.95 -3.46
N ASN A 51 -1.57 -24.25 -3.36
CA ASN A 51 -2.41 -25.33 -3.87
C ASN A 51 -3.32 -25.95 -2.79
N SER A 52 -3.51 -25.26 -1.67
CA SER A 52 -4.35 -25.71 -0.55
C SER A 52 -5.47 -24.70 -0.28
N ASP A 53 -6.37 -25.02 0.64
CA ASP A 53 -7.48 -24.13 1.00
C ASP A 53 -7.03 -22.92 1.82
N THR A 54 -5.83 -22.90 2.40
CA THR A 54 -5.36 -21.77 3.20
C THR A 54 -3.88 -21.47 2.99
N ALA A 55 -3.55 -20.19 2.84
CA ALA A 55 -2.18 -19.71 2.79
C ALA A 55 -2.06 -18.34 3.48
N VAL A 56 -0.89 -18.10 4.08
CA VAL A 56 -0.54 -16.83 4.70
C VAL A 56 0.74 -16.32 4.08
N PHE A 57 0.70 -15.08 3.62
CA PHE A 57 1.81 -14.40 2.98
C PHE A 57 2.21 -13.14 3.76
N GLU A 58 3.47 -12.74 3.67
CA GLU A 58 3.98 -11.53 4.31
C GLU A 58 4.86 -10.71 3.37
N GLN A 59 4.71 -9.39 3.45
CA GLN A 59 5.65 -8.44 2.87
C GLN A 59 5.64 -7.12 3.66
N ALA A 60 6.82 -6.55 3.92
CA ALA A 60 6.97 -5.24 4.58
C ALA A 60 6.13 -5.08 5.88
N GLY A 61 6.04 -6.14 6.69
CA GLY A 61 5.24 -6.15 7.93
C GLY A 61 3.73 -6.14 7.75
N ILE A 62 3.26 -6.38 6.52
CA ILE A 62 1.86 -6.61 6.14
C ILE A 62 1.69 -8.09 5.88
N THR A 63 0.67 -8.70 6.51
CA THR A 63 0.32 -10.10 6.31
C THR A 63 -0.99 -10.18 5.56
N ALA A 64 -1.06 -11.08 4.57
CA ALA A 64 -2.27 -11.42 3.84
C ALA A 64 -2.58 -12.91 4.04
N GLY A 65 -3.68 -13.21 4.73
CA GLY A 65 -4.22 -14.55 4.87
C GLY A 65 -5.34 -14.77 3.87
N ILE A 66 -5.32 -15.91 3.17
CA ILE A 66 -6.35 -16.29 2.20
C ILE A 66 -6.86 -17.67 2.58
N THR A 67 -8.18 -17.82 2.66
CA THR A 67 -8.84 -19.09 2.91
C THR A 67 -9.98 -19.29 1.91
N ASN A 68 -9.90 -20.36 1.12
CA ASN A 68 -11.04 -20.89 0.39
C ASN A 68 -11.89 -21.73 1.36
N THR A 69 -13.20 -21.59 1.23
CA THR A 69 -14.20 -22.34 1.98
C THR A 69 -14.97 -23.21 0.99
N GLY A 70 -15.35 -24.42 1.40
CA GLY A 70 -15.91 -25.46 0.51
C GLY A 70 -17.24 -25.11 -0.17
N ASN A 71 -17.83 -23.95 0.12
CA ASN A 71 -19.05 -23.42 -0.51
C ASN A 71 -18.76 -22.44 -1.66
N GLY A 72 -17.54 -22.45 -2.22
CA GLY A 72 -17.16 -21.55 -3.31
C GLY A 72 -16.95 -20.09 -2.84
N MET A 73 -16.61 -19.88 -1.58
CA MET A 73 -16.26 -18.56 -1.05
C MET A 73 -14.78 -18.50 -0.69
N GLN A 74 -14.17 -17.33 -0.88
CA GLN A 74 -12.81 -17.01 -0.49
C GLN A 74 -12.82 -15.83 0.47
N THR A 75 -12.13 -15.99 1.60
CA THR A 75 -11.93 -14.96 2.61
C THR A 75 -10.49 -14.47 2.56
N ILE A 76 -10.32 -13.14 2.62
CA ILE A 76 -9.03 -12.47 2.61
C ILE A 76 -8.94 -11.58 3.84
N HIS A 77 -7.91 -11.81 4.64
CA HIS A 77 -7.58 -11.00 5.81
C HIS A 77 -6.26 -10.29 5.57
N ILE A 78 -6.22 -8.98 5.76
CA ILE A 78 -4.97 -8.20 5.73
C ILE A 78 -4.73 -7.62 7.11
N THR A 79 -3.55 -7.85 7.66
CA THR A 79 -3.12 -7.29 8.93
C THR A 79 -1.81 -6.52 8.74
N GLN A 80 -1.57 -5.55 9.62
CA GLN A 80 -0.30 -4.84 9.72
C GLN A 80 -0.01 -4.62 11.19
N GLN A 81 1.17 -5.04 11.65
CA GLN A 81 1.58 -4.92 13.07
C GLN A 81 0.53 -5.48 14.05
N GLY A 82 -0.06 -6.64 13.72
CA GLY A 82 -1.10 -7.28 14.54
C GLY A 82 -2.49 -6.67 14.45
N LYS A 83 -2.67 -5.51 13.79
CA LYS A 83 -3.99 -4.90 13.58
C LYS A 83 -4.62 -5.39 12.28
N ARG A 84 -5.89 -5.83 12.33
CA ARG A 84 -6.66 -6.16 11.14
C ARG A 84 -7.07 -4.89 10.37
N LEU A 85 -6.67 -4.81 9.11
CA LEU A 85 -6.97 -3.73 8.18
C LEU A 85 -8.14 -4.07 7.26
N ILE A 86 -8.20 -5.32 6.79
CA ILE A 86 -9.22 -5.82 5.86
C ILE A 86 -9.76 -7.16 6.37
N ASN A 87 -11.07 -7.34 6.21
CA ASN A 87 -11.76 -8.62 6.22
C ASN A 87 -12.71 -8.64 5.02
N TYR A 88 -12.35 -9.37 3.98
CA TYR A 88 -13.08 -9.36 2.71
C TYR A 88 -13.47 -10.77 2.31
N MET A 89 -14.70 -10.95 1.86
CA MET A 89 -15.22 -12.22 1.36
C MET A 89 -15.71 -12.04 -0.07
N ARG A 90 -15.41 -13.01 -0.93
CA ARG A 90 -15.87 -13.04 -2.33
C ARG A 90 -16.24 -14.45 -2.75
N ALA A 91 -17.14 -14.56 -3.73
CA ALA A 91 -17.36 -15.82 -4.44
C ALA A 91 -16.16 -16.15 -5.34
N ILE A 92 -15.85 -17.44 -5.46
CA ILE A 92 -14.87 -18.00 -6.40
C ILE A 92 -15.61 -18.89 -7.39
N ASP A 93 -15.76 -18.41 -8.62
CA ASP A 93 -16.40 -19.17 -9.70
C ASP A 93 -15.39 -20.05 -10.48
N SER A 94 -14.17 -20.18 -9.96
CA SER A 94 -13.09 -20.91 -10.63
C SER A 94 -13.11 -22.39 -10.27
N ALA A 95 -12.95 -23.26 -11.28
CA ALA A 95 -12.69 -24.68 -11.07
C ALA A 95 -11.30 -24.95 -10.45
N THR A 96 -10.43 -23.93 -10.39
CA THR A 96 -9.11 -24.01 -9.75
C THR A 96 -9.20 -23.59 -8.29
N THR A 97 -8.68 -24.42 -7.40
CA THR A 97 -8.60 -24.14 -5.95
C THR A 97 -7.32 -23.36 -5.58
N ALA A 98 -6.47 -23.05 -6.56
CA ALA A 98 -5.21 -22.36 -6.32
C ALA A 98 -5.44 -20.95 -5.77
N LEU A 99 -4.74 -20.63 -4.67
CA LEU A 99 -4.79 -19.33 -4.02
C LEU A 99 -3.91 -18.32 -4.76
N PRO A 100 -4.39 -17.09 -4.99
CA PRO A 100 -3.61 -16.05 -5.65
C PRO A 100 -2.47 -15.59 -4.74
N THR A 101 -1.29 -15.35 -5.33
CA THR A 101 -0.18 -14.71 -4.61
C THR A 101 -0.37 -13.19 -4.59
N PRO A 102 -0.44 -12.54 -3.41
CA PRO A 102 -0.59 -11.09 -3.32
C PRO A 102 0.68 -10.36 -3.78
N MET A 103 0.51 -9.13 -4.26
CA MET A 103 1.59 -8.21 -4.59
C MET A 103 1.44 -6.91 -3.83
N LEU A 104 2.57 -6.33 -3.43
CA LEU A 104 2.69 -5.04 -2.79
C LEU A 104 3.15 -3.99 -3.81
N VAL A 105 2.42 -2.89 -3.92
CA VAL A 105 2.85 -1.71 -4.66
C VAL A 105 2.84 -0.53 -3.72
N ILE A 106 3.99 0.14 -3.56
CA ILE A 106 4.11 1.34 -2.73
C ILE A 106 4.34 2.53 -3.66
N THR A 107 3.42 3.50 -3.62
CA THR A 107 3.46 4.70 -4.47
C THR A 107 3.37 5.94 -3.58
N GLY A 108 4.51 6.56 -3.30
CA GLY A 108 4.58 7.68 -2.36
C GLY A 108 4.14 7.26 -0.96
N THR A 109 3.01 7.79 -0.48
CA THR A 109 2.43 7.45 0.84
C THR A 109 1.37 6.37 0.78
N ASP A 110 0.96 5.98 -0.41
CA ASP A 110 -0.08 4.98 -0.60
C ASP A 110 0.55 3.59 -0.73
N THR A 111 -0.02 2.63 -0.01
CA THR A 111 0.35 1.21 -0.13
C THR A 111 -0.83 0.45 -0.72
N LEU A 112 -0.59 -0.37 -1.73
CA LEU A 112 -1.60 -1.20 -2.39
C LEU A 112 -1.22 -2.67 -2.24
N VAL A 113 -2.19 -3.48 -1.79
CA VAL A 113 -2.10 -4.94 -1.82
C VAL A 113 -3.01 -5.43 -2.94
N THR A 114 -2.43 -5.98 -4.00
CA THR A 114 -3.14 -6.41 -5.21
C THR A 114 -3.18 -7.92 -5.28
N PHE A 115 -4.33 -8.45 -5.70
CA PHE A 115 -4.56 -9.86 -5.96
C PHE A 115 -4.86 -10.01 -7.46
N ASN A 116 -3.97 -10.67 -8.18
CA ASN A 116 -4.19 -11.02 -9.57
C ASN A 116 -4.88 -12.38 -9.61
N MET A 117 -6.12 -12.39 -10.09
CA MET A 117 -6.88 -13.63 -10.29
C MET A 117 -6.75 -14.11 -11.73
N GLN A 118 -7.15 -15.35 -11.96
CA GLN A 118 -7.40 -15.86 -13.31
C GLN A 118 -8.50 -15.04 -14.00
N GLN A 119 -8.44 -14.91 -15.33
CA GLN A 119 -9.41 -14.17 -16.17
C GLN A 119 -9.44 -12.64 -15.96
N ASP A 120 -8.28 -11.99 -15.81
CA ASP A 120 -8.10 -10.53 -15.76
C ASP A 120 -8.87 -9.79 -14.64
N ASN A 121 -9.44 -10.53 -13.68
CA ASN A 121 -10.13 -9.97 -12.53
C ASN A 121 -9.14 -9.66 -11.40
N SER A 122 -8.39 -8.57 -11.53
CA SER A 122 -7.59 -8.08 -10.41
C SER A 122 -8.44 -7.22 -9.47
N PHE A 123 -8.11 -7.27 -8.17
CA PHE A 123 -8.64 -6.33 -7.20
C PHE A 123 -7.53 -5.95 -6.23
N SER A 124 -7.67 -4.77 -5.63
CA SER A 124 -6.65 -4.22 -4.76
C SER A 124 -7.24 -3.64 -3.49
N PHE A 125 -6.44 -3.59 -2.43
CA PHE A 125 -6.76 -2.83 -1.23
C PHE A 125 -5.73 -1.74 -1.04
N LYS A 126 -6.19 -0.49 -0.97
CA LYS A 126 -5.38 0.64 -0.61
C LYS A 126 -5.30 0.76 0.91
N ILE A 127 -4.09 0.69 1.45
CA ILE A 127 -3.78 0.90 2.85
C ILE A 127 -3.31 2.34 3.02
N LYS A 128 -4.05 3.11 3.82
CA LYS A 128 -3.71 4.48 4.20
C LYS A 128 -4.18 4.74 5.62
N ASN A 129 -3.36 5.44 6.41
CA ASN A 129 -3.69 5.81 7.79
C ASN A 129 -4.15 4.61 8.64
N ASN A 130 -3.47 3.46 8.51
CA ASN A 130 -3.76 2.25 9.27
C ASN A 130 -5.22 1.73 9.07
N ARG A 131 -5.74 1.93 7.85
CA ARG A 131 -7.04 1.43 7.35
C ARG A 131 -6.87 0.91 5.93
N GLY A 132 -7.54 -0.19 5.60
CA GLY A 132 -7.63 -0.70 4.24
C GLY A 132 -8.94 -0.27 3.57
N VAL A 133 -8.89 0.04 2.28
CA VAL A 133 -10.06 0.37 1.45
C VAL A 133 -10.01 -0.47 0.17
N TYR A 134 -11.11 -1.14 -0.16
CA TYR A 134 -11.24 -1.92 -1.39
C TYR A 134 -11.20 -1.00 -2.62
N MET A 135 -10.46 -1.42 -3.64
CA MET A 135 -10.39 -0.80 -4.95
C MET A 135 -10.64 -1.87 -6.02
N LYS A 136 -11.73 -1.71 -6.77
CA LYS A 136 -11.95 -2.52 -7.97
C LYS A 136 -10.96 -2.06 -9.03
N SER A 137 -10.17 -2.97 -9.59
CA SER A 137 -9.38 -2.65 -10.77
C SER A 137 -10.32 -2.58 -11.98
N THR A 138 -10.49 -1.40 -12.55
CA THR A 138 -11.03 -1.27 -13.91
C THR A 138 -9.88 -1.52 -14.90
N HIS A 139 -9.69 -2.77 -15.32
CA HIS A 139 -9.11 -3.01 -16.65
C HIS A 139 -10.19 -2.75 -17.72
N GLN A 140 -10.68 -1.52 -17.73
CA GLN A 140 -11.24 -0.88 -18.90
C GLN A 140 -10.64 0.52 -18.83
N ALA A 141 -9.75 0.82 -19.77
CA ALA A 141 -9.43 2.21 -20.05
C ALA A 141 -10.77 2.95 -20.09
N ASP A 142 -10.88 4.03 -19.31
CA ASP A 142 -11.99 4.96 -19.40
C ASP A 142 -12.07 5.43 -20.85
N SER A 143 -12.82 4.68 -21.65
CA SER A 143 -13.47 5.17 -22.83
C SER A 143 -14.54 6.10 -22.26
N ILE A 144 -14.10 7.29 -21.85
CA ILE A 144 -14.98 8.41 -21.58
C ILE A 144 -15.74 8.57 -22.91
N LYS A 145 -16.92 7.96 -23.00
CA LYS A 145 -17.89 8.28 -24.02
C LYS A 145 -18.14 9.76 -23.83
N LYS A 146 -17.48 10.60 -24.64
CA LYS A 146 -17.91 11.98 -24.86
C LYS A 146 -19.40 11.88 -25.17
N ALA A 147 -20.23 12.49 -24.34
CA ALA A 147 -21.63 12.66 -24.66
C ALA A 147 -21.72 13.32 -26.06
N PRO A 148 -22.65 12.89 -26.93
CA PRO A 148 -22.88 13.59 -28.17
C PRO A 148 -23.26 15.04 -27.82
N ARG A 149 -22.55 15.99 -28.43
CA ARG A 149 -22.99 17.38 -28.41
C ARG A 149 -24.21 17.45 -29.33
N PHE A 150 -25.36 17.79 -28.77
CA PHE A 150 -26.52 18.23 -29.53
C PHE A 150 -26.20 19.56 -30.22
#